data_AF-A0A3M2AL06-F1
#
_entry.id   AF-A0A3M2AL06-F1
#
_cell.length_a   1.000
_cell.length_b   1.000
_cell.length_c   1.000
_cell.angle_alpha   90.00
_cell.angle_beta   90.00
_cell.angle_gamma   90.00
#
_symmetry.space_group_name_H-M   'P 1'
#
loop_
_entity.id
_entity.type
_entity.pdbx_description
1 polymer ?
#
loop_
_entity_poly.entity_id
_entity_poly.type
_entity_poly.pdbx_seq_one_letter_code
_entity_poly.pdbx_strand_id
1 'polypeptide(L)'
;VSYITQRGSYVVYILKTPHHIPNIEDLCDKACVEQLDELLRQHTSGMVIFCGGDYIKTNTLLYSMMQYTANNYSKVILVLEKPLSFLLKHGNSIVIQREVGTDVDSFEDGLREAFYINPQMVFVGFKDEVPANDLERLLRILCSSSLVLVHLPVADTSSAISTAYTLKDSVKALVEVHSSPSGMPQVSIKHIQPQEWESR
;
A
#
# COMPACT_ATOMS: atom_id res chain seq x y z
N VAL A 1 17.09 0.99 12.52
CA VAL A 1 17.83 1.98 13.36
C VAL A 1 18.56 2.90 12.41
N SER A 2 18.47 4.22 12.60
CA SER A 2 19.16 5.21 11.76
C SER A 2 19.99 6.12 12.64
N TYR A 3 21.05 6.71 12.10
CA TYR A 3 21.85 7.69 12.83
C TYR A 3 22.28 8.84 11.91
N ILE A 4 22.49 10.01 12.51
CA ILE A 4 23.05 11.18 11.84
C ILE A 4 24.17 11.77 12.70
N THR A 5 25.04 12.57 12.09
CA THR A 5 26.05 13.34 12.80
C THR A 5 25.63 14.81 12.85
N GLN A 6 25.52 15.38 14.04
CA GLN A 6 25.18 16.78 14.25
C GLN A 6 26.27 17.45 15.09
N ARG A 7 27.02 18.38 14.47
CA ARG A 7 28.10 19.16 15.11
C ARG A 7 29.14 18.29 15.84
N GLY A 8 29.53 17.17 15.24
CA GLY A 8 30.48 16.23 15.83
C GLY A 8 29.87 15.24 16.85
N SER A 9 28.58 15.38 17.18
CA SER A 9 27.84 14.42 18.02
C SER A 9 27.03 13.45 17.17
N TYR A 10 26.97 12.19 17.58
CA TYR A 10 26.06 11.22 16.98
C TYR A 10 24.65 11.37 17.57
N VAL A 11 23.64 11.37 16.69
CA VAL A 11 22.23 11.27 17.06
C VAL A 11 21.70 9.97 16.49
N VAL A 12 21.13 9.13 17.34
CA VAL A 12 20.58 7.83 16.95
C VAL A 12 19.06 7.88 17.07
N TYR A 13 18.38 7.45 16.02
CA TYR A 13 16.94 7.28 15.96
C TYR A 13 16.58 5.79 15.91
N ILE A 14 15.84 5.32 16.90
CA ILE A 14 15.37 3.94 17.01
C ILE A 14 13.85 3.96 16.88
N LEU A 15 13.36 3.51 15.72
CA LEU A 15 11.95 3.19 15.54
C LEU A 15 11.76 1.70 15.84
N LYS A 16 10.85 1.36 16.75
CA LYS A 16 10.42 -0.02 16.97
C LYS A 16 9.30 -0.35 15.99
N THR A 17 9.53 -1.31 15.10
CA THR A 17 8.47 -1.87 14.26
C THR A 17 7.58 -2.77 15.11
N PRO A 18 6.28 -2.48 15.26
CA PRO A 18 5.36 -3.33 16.00
C PRO A 18 5.14 -4.69 15.31
N HIS A 19 5.13 -5.76 16.10
CA HIS A 19 4.83 -7.11 15.60
C HIS A 19 3.34 -7.43 15.54
N HIS A 20 2.53 -6.68 16.30
CA HIS A 20 1.09 -6.88 16.33
C HIS A 20 0.44 -5.94 15.33
N ILE A 21 -0.16 -6.52 14.31
CA ILE A 21 -1.06 -5.85 13.38
C ILE A 21 -2.47 -5.97 14.01
N PRO A 22 -3.18 -4.86 14.26
CA PRO A 22 -4.57 -4.91 14.72
C PRO A 22 -5.44 -5.70 13.73
N ASN A 23 -6.50 -6.37 14.21
CA ASN A 23 -7.46 -6.95 13.26
C ASN A 23 -8.20 -5.82 12.54
N ILE A 24 -8.62 -6.07 11.30
CA ILE A 24 -9.29 -5.03 10.51
C ILE A 24 -10.61 -4.60 11.17
N GLU A 25 -11.28 -5.54 11.84
CA GLU A 25 -12.51 -5.33 12.61
C GLU A 25 -12.31 -4.47 13.86
N ASP A 26 -11.08 -4.34 14.35
CA ASP A 26 -10.73 -3.46 15.48
C ASP A 26 -10.46 -2.01 15.02
N LEU A 27 -10.23 -1.80 13.71
CA LEU A 27 -9.89 -0.50 13.13
C LEU A 27 -11.10 0.20 12.55
N CYS A 28 -12.01 -0.51 11.91
CA CYS A 28 -13.16 0.08 11.25
C CYS A 28 -14.43 -0.75 11.45
N ASP A 29 -15.58 -0.13 11.19
CA ASP A 29 -16.87 -0.80 11.35
C ASP A 29 -17.08 -1.93 10.33
N LYS A 30 -18.08 -2.77 10.59
CA LYS A 30 -18.37 -3.93 9.74
C LYS A 30 -18.65 -3.54 8.28
N ALA A 31 -19.27 -2.39 8.05
CA ALA A 31 -19.57 -1.91 6.71
C ALA A 31 -18.28 -1.57 5.94
N CYS A 32 -17.32 -0.92 6.60
CA CYS A 32 -16.00 -0.65 6.04
C CYS A 32 -15.24 -1.94 5.71
N VAL A 33 -15.28 -2.95 6.59
CA VAL A 33 -14.64 -4.25 6.33
C VAL A 33 -15.27 -4.93 5.12
N GLU A 34 -16.60 -4.96 5.03
CA GLU A 34 -17.33 -5.55 3.90
C GLU A 34 -17.01 -4.82 2.58
N GLN A 35 -16.86 -3.49 2.60
CA GLN A 35 -16.47 -2.70 1.42
C GLN A 35 -15.06 -3.00 0.94
N LEU A 36 -14.09 -3.09 1.86
CA LEU A 36 -12.70 -3.42 1.53
C LEU A 36 -12.59 -4.87 1.02
N ASP A 37 -13.29 -5.81 1.65
CA ASP A 37 -13.33 -7.20 1.21
C ASP A 37 -13.96 -7.34 -0.19
N GLU A 38 -15.02 -6.59 -0.47
CA GLU A 38 -15.63 -6.57 -1.81
C GLU A 38 -14.67 -6.01 -2.86
N LEU A 39 -13.96 -4.92 -2.56
CA LEU A 39 -12.92 -4.38 -3.44
C LEU A 39 -11.85 -5.43 -3.77
N LEU A 40 -11.43 -6.24 -2.78
CA LEU A 40 -10.46 -7.32 -2.96
C LEU A 40 -10.98 -8.51 -3.78
N ARG A 41 -12.30 -8.76 -3.76
CA ARG A 41 -12.95 -9.79 -4.58
C ARG A 41 -13.20 -9.34 -6.00
N GLN A 42 -13.62 -8.09 -6.16
CA GLN A 42 -13.99 -7.51 -7.46
C GLN A 42 -12.77 -7.35 -8.39
N HIS A 43 -11.60 -7.09 -7.83
CA HIS A 43 -10.39 -6.82 -8.60
C HIS A 43 -9.32 -7.89 -8.39
N THR A 44 -9.15 -8.77 -9.38
CA THR A 44 -8.04 -9.73 -9.41
C THR A 44 -6.75 -9.15 -9.99
N SER A 45 -6.87 -8.07 -10.76
CA SER A 45 -5.74 -7.28 -11.27
C SER A 45 -6.09 -5.79 -11.40
N GLY A 46 -5.06 -4.96 -11.53
CA GLY A 46 -5.15 -3.51 -11.63
C GLY A 46 -4.46 -2.81 -10.46
N MET A 47 -4.72 -1.52 -10.29
CA MET A 47 -4.15 -0.70 -9.23
C MET A 47 -5.24 -0.13 -8.32
N VAL A 48 -5.05 -0.22 -7.02
CA VAL A 48 -5.87 0.47 -6.02
C VAL A 48 -4.96 1.40 -5.23
N ILE A 49 -5.31 2.67 -5.23
CA ILE A 49 -4.50 3.73 -4.60
C ILE A 49 -5.14 4.08 -3.26
N PHE A 50 -4.34 4.07 -2.21
CA PHE A 50 -4.69 4.50 -0.87
C PHE A 50 -4.04 5.85 -0.59
N CYS A 51 -4.82 6.77 -0.02
CA CYS A 51 -4.38 8.08 0.43
C CYS A 51 -5.08 8.47 1.73
N GLY A 52 -4.57 9.48 2.43
CA GLY A 52 -5.21 10.00 3.64
C GLY A 52 -4.28 10.91 4.42
N GLY A 53 -4.87 11.82 5.20
CA GLY A 53 -4.11 12.82 5.97
C GLY A 53 -3.19 12.26 7.07
N ASP A 54 -3.40 11.00 7.49
CA ASP A 54 -2.56 10.31 8.48
C ASP A 54 -1.96 9.03 7.87
N TYR A 55 -0.70 9.13 7.44
CA TYR A 55 0.05 8.02 6.86
C TYR A 55 0.05 6.78 7.76
N ILE A 56 0.22 6.95 9.07
CA ILE A 56 0.34 5.81 10.00
C ILE A 56 -0.98 5.05 10.06
N LYS A 57 -2.11 5.75 10.12
CA LYS A 57 -3.43 5.12 10.14
C LYS A 57 -3.75 4.40 8.83
N THR A 58 -3.51 5.04 7.70
CA THR A 58 -3.71 4.43 6.37
C THR A 58 -2.84 3.18 6.22
N ASN A 59 -1.57 3.26 6.60
CA ASN A 59 -0.65 2.14 6.50
C ASN A 59 -1.04 1.01 7.46
N THR A 60 -1.47 1.34 8.69
CA THR A 60 -1.96 0.33 9.65
C THR A 60 -3.18 -0.40 9.09
N LEU A 61 -4.15 0.31 8.51
CA LEU A 61 -5.32 -0.28 7.87
C LEU A 61 -4.93 -1.19 6.69
N LEU A 62 -4.00 -0.75 5.84
CA LEU A 62 -3.46 -1.55 4.72
C LEU A 62 -2.82 -2.84 5.21
N TYR A 63 -2.01 -2.78 6.27
CA TYR A 63 -1.41 -3.97 6.87
C TYR A 63 -2.45 -4.91 7.47
N SER A 64 -3.48 -4.38 8.16
CA SER A 64 -4.60 -5.18 8.65
C SER A 64 -5.39 -5.83 7.51
N MET A 65 -5.60 -5.13 6.40
CA MET A 65 -6.26 -5.64 5.20
C MET A 65 -5.43 -6.72 4.50
N MET A 66 -4.10 -6.56 4.42
CA MET A 66 -3.21 -7.59 3.89
C MET A 66 -3.16 -8.82 4.80
N GLN A 67 -3.14 -8.64 6.12
CA GLN A 67 -3.20 -9.76 7.07
C GLN A 67 -4.55 -10.49 7.00
N TYR A 68 -5.65 -9.75 6.88
CA TYR A 68 -6.98 -10.30 6.60
C TYR A 68 -6.97 -11.10 5.30
N THR A 69 -6.38 -10.55 4.24
CA THR A 69 -6.23 -11.26 2.96
C THR A 69 -5.43 -12.55 3.14
N ALA A 70 -4.32 -12.47 3.87
CA ALA A 70 -3.43 -13.60 4.08
C ALA A 70 -4.12 -14.76 4.83
N ASN A 71 -5.04 -14.44 5.73
CA ASN A 71 -5.79 -15.41 6.51
C ASN A 71 -6.99 -15.99 5.76
N ASN A 72 -7.65 -15.21 4.89
CA ASN A 72 -8.92 -15.61 4.27
C ASN A 72 -8.80 -16.10 2.82
N TYR A 73 -7.68 -15.79 2.14
CA TYR A 73 -7.47 -16.13 0.74
C TYR A 73 -6.18 -16.96 0.55
N SER A 74 -6.08 -17.66 -0.58
CA SER A 74 -4.88 -18.40 -1.01
C SER A 74 -4.16 -17.64 -2.12
N LYS A 75 -3.41 -16.60 -1.74
CA LYS A 75 -2.64 -15.72 -2.64
C LYS A 75 -1.15 -15.77 -2.29
N VAL A 76 -0.31 -15.30 -3.19
CA VAL A 76 1.06 -14.87 -2.94
C VAL A 76 1.00 -13.35 -2.85
N ILE A 77 1.31 -12.84 -1.66
CA ILE A 77 1.31 -11.42 -1.32
C ILE A 77 2.76 -10.96 -1.26
N LEU A 78 3.13 -10.01 -2.11
CA LEU A 78 4.44 -9.36 -2.09
C LEU A 78 4.29 -7.95 -1.52
N VAL A 79 5.11 -7.59 -0.54
CA VAL A 79 5.18 -6.24 0.03
C VAL A 79 6.54 -5.65 -0.26
N LEU A 80 6.55 -4.41 -0.76
CA LEU A 80 7.75 -3.62 -1.02
C LEU A 80 7.58 -2.24 -0.39
N GLU A 81 8.37 -1.93 0.64
CA GLU A 81 8.25 -0.67 1.41
C GLU A 81 9.62 -0.16 1.86
N LYS A 82 9.67 1.12 2.28
CA LYS A 82 10.86 1.75 2.84
C LYS A 82 10.53 2.68 4.02
N PRO A 83 10.83 2.31 5.28
CA PRO A 83 11.08 0.95 5.78
C PRO A 83 9.77 0.16 5.93
N LEU A 84 9.85 -1.13 6.28
CA LEU A 84 8.66 -1.93 6.61
C LEU A 84 8.01 -1.45 7.91
N SER A 85 6.70 -1.23 7.87
CA SER A 85 5.93 -0.74 9.02
C SER A 85 5.43 -1.83 9.97
N PHE A 86 5.14 -3.03 9.45
CA PHE A 86 4.77 -4.21 10.24
C PHE A 86 5.28 -5.49 9.59
N LEU A 87 5.34 -6.56 10.38
CA LEU A 87 5.60 -7.90 9.87
C LEU A 87 4.29 -8.68 9.73
N LEU A 88 3.93 -9.01 8.49
CA LEU A 88 2.82 -9.86 8.15
C LEU A 88 3.18 -11.32 8.43
N LYS A 89 2.17 -12.10 8.83
CA LYS A 89 2.31 -13.54 8.99
C LYS A 89 1.70 -14.25 7.79
N HIS A 90 2.32 -15.37 7.43
CA HIS A 90 1.67 -16.34 6.57
C HIS A 90 0.33 -16.79 7.19
N GLY A 91 -0.59 -17.19 6.31
CA GLY A 91 -1.87 -17.80 6.67
C GLY A 91 -2.21 -18.84 5.61
N ASN A 92 -3.38 -18.69 5.00
CA ASN A 92 -3.73 -19.41 3.78
C ASN A 92 -2.96 -18.89 2.56
N SER A 93 -2.43 -17.67 2.65
CA SER A 93 -1.54 -17.05 1.66
C SER A 93 -0.07 -17.13 2.07
N ILE A 94 0.79 -17.15 1.06
CA ILE A 94 2.23 -16.92 1.20
C ILE A 94 2.47 -15.41 1.21
N VAL A 95 3.34 -14.95 2.10
CA VAL A 95 3.65 -13.52 2.26
C VAL A 95 5.14 -13.31 2.14
N ILE A 96 5.56 -12.42 1.26
CA ILE A 96 6.96 -12.08 1.01
C ILE A 96 7.07 -10.58 1.24
N GLN A 97 7.88 -10.15 2.19
CA GLN A 97 8.12 -8.72 2.45
C GLN A 97 9.56 -8.39 2.14
N ARG A 98 9.79 -7.28 1.45
CA ARG A 98 11.10 -6.77 1.07
C ARG A 98 11.19 -5.31 1.46
N GLU A 99 12.17 -4.97 2.28
CA GLU A 99 12.49 -3.58 2.62
C GLU A 99 13.53 -3.01 1.65
N VAL A 100 13.22 -1.86 1.04
CA VAL A 100 14.16 -1.18 0.13
C VAL A 100 15.32 -0.55 0.90
N GLY A 101 16.54 -0.88 0.50
CA GLY A 101 17.79 -0.52 1.17
C GLY A 101 18.29 -1.56 2.18
N THR A 102 17.50 -2.60 2.46
CA THR A 102 17.88 -3.69 3.37
C THR A 102 17.84 -5.04 2.64
N ASP A 103 16.72 -5.36 2.00
CA ASP A 103 16.47 -6.63 1.30
C ASP A 103 16.70 -6.53 -0.21
N VAL A 104 16.39 -5.37 -0.79
CA VAL A 104 16.58 -5.01 -2.21
C VAL A 104 17.16 -3.61 -2.30
N ASP A 105 17.95 -3.31 -3.33
CA ASP A 105 18.61 -2.01 -3.45
C ASP A 105 17.65 -0.86 -3.80
N SER A 106 16.63 -1.15 -4.61
CA SER A 106 15.67 -0.17 -5.12
C SER A 106 14.26 -0.73 -5.24
N PHE A 107 13.25 0.15 -5.41
CA PHE A 107 11.89 -0.29 -5.70
C PHE A 107 11.84 -1.00 -7.05
N GLU A 108 12.57 -0.51 -8.04
CA GLU A 108 12.66 -1.09 -9.37
C GLU A 108 13.19 -2.53 -9.33
N ASP A 109 14.21 -2.80 -8.53
CA ASP A 109 14.75 -4.15 -8.37
C ASP A 109 13.75 -5.08 -7.66
N GLY A 110 13.09 -4.60 -6.61
CA GLY A 110 12.03 -5.37 -5.94
C GLY A 110 10.85 -5.70 -6.86
N LEU A 111 10.45 -4.77 -7.73
CA LEU A 111 9.39 -5.02 -8.73
C LEU A 111 9.86 -5.92 -9.87
N ARG A 112 11.14 -5.90 -10.24
CA ARG A 112 11.70 -6.87 -11.19
C ARG A 112 11.66 -8.29 -10.61
N GLU A 113 12.01 -8.46 -9.34
CA GLU A 113 11.89 -9.74 -8.63
C GLU A 113 10.43 -10.24 -8.60
N ALA A 114 9.47 -9.33 -8.46
CA ALA A 114 8.05 -9.67 -8.45
C ALA A 114 7.60 -10.46 -9.70
N PHE A 115 8.16 -10.20 -10.88
CA PHE A 115 7.80 -10.95 -12.09
C PHE A 115 8.14 -12.44 -12.02
N TYR A 116 9.23 -12.79 -11.34
CA TYR A 116 9.61 -14.20 -11.15
C TYR A 116 8.76 -14.90 -10.10
N ILE A 117 8.31 -14.15 -9.10
CA ILE A 117 7.42 -14.64 -8.04
C ILE A 117 5.98 -14.82 -8.56
N ASN A 118 5.57 -13.97 -9.52
CA ASN A 118 4.21 -13.89 -10.05
C ASN A 118 3.13 -13.77 -8.95
N PRO A 119 3.19 -12.73 -8.09
CA PRO A 119 2.28 -12.57 -6.97
C PRO A 119 0.86 -12.22 -7.42
N GLN A 120 -0.16 -12.70 -6.72
CA GLN A 120 -1.55 -12.30 -6.97
C GLN A 120 -1.87 -10.94 -6.34
N MET A 121 -1.12 -10.53 -5.31
CA MET A 121 -1.24 -9.21 -4.68
C MET A 121 0.14 -8.60 -4.45
N VAL A 122 0.30 -7.34 -4.81
CA VAL A 122 1.50 -6.56 -4.54
C VAL A 122 1.11 -5.33 -3.74
N PHE A 123 1.81 -5.03 -2.65
CA PHE A 123 1.72 -3.75 -1.96
C PHE A 123 3.03 -2.98 -2.14
N VAL A 124 2.90 -1.72 -2.57
CA VAL A 124 4.01 -0.79 -2.69
C VAL A 124 3.71 0.46 -1.85
N GLY A 125 4.50 0.67 -0.81
CA GLY A 125 4.33 1.79 0.13
C GLY A 125 5.40 2.86 -0.06
N PHE A 126 4.98 4.09 -0.35
CA PHE A 126 5.85 5.26 -0.43
C PHE A 126 5.60 6.16 0.77
N LYS A 127 6.61 6.33 1.63
CA LYS A 127 6.46 7.18 2.82
C LYS A 127 6.66 8.66 2.54
N ASP A 128 7.61 8.99 1.67
CA ASP A 128 8.03 10.37 1.45
C ASP A 128 7.73 10.82 0.02
N GLU A 129 8.26 10.12 -0.99
CA GLU A 129 8.08 10.47 -2.39
C GLU A 129 7.99 9.21 -3.25
N VAL A 130 7.24 9.30 -4.36
CA VAL A 130 7.21 8.27 -5.40
C VAL A 130 8.35 8.56 -6.38
N PRO A 131 9.33 7.65 -6.54
CA PRO A 131 10.41 7.83 -7.52
C PRO A 131 9.87 7.97 -8.96
N ALA A 132 10.34 8.97 -9.70
CA ALA A 132 9.83 9.32 -11.03
C ALA A 132 10.28 8.38 -12.20
N ASN A 133 11.02 7.31 -11.93
CA ASN A 133 11.69 6.48 -12.94
C ASN A 133 10.84 5.26 -13.41
N ASP A 134 11.50 4.20 -13.93
CA ASP A 134 10.96 2.94 -14.46
C ASP A 134 9.90 2.24 -13.59
N LEU A 135 9.79 2.63 -12.31
CA LEU A 135 8.75 2.26 -11.39
C LEU A 135 7.35 2.28 -12.02
N GLU A 136 6.95 3.38 -12.67
CA GLU A 136 5.62 3.49 -13.28
C GLU A 136 5.39 2.40 -14.33
N ARG A 137 6.40 2.13 -15.16
CA ARG A 137 6.31 1.11 -16.21
C ARG A 137 6.16 -0.28 -15.61
N LEU A 138 6.97 -0.61 -14.59
CA LEU A 138 6.93 -1.91 -13.92
C LEU A 138 5.59 -2.12 -13.21
N LEU A 139 5.06 -1.09 -12.55
CA LEU A 139 3.74 -1.12 -11.93
C LEU A 139 2.64 -1.40 -12.97
N ARG A 140 2.65 -0.72 -14.12
CA ARG A 140 1.65 -0.98 -15.19
C ARG A 140 1.68 -2.43 -15.66
N ILE A 141 2.87 -3.01 -15.83
CA ILE A 141 3.00 -4.41 -16.27
C ILE A 141 2.46 -5.34 -15.19
N LEU A 142 2.83 -5.15 -13.92
CA LEU A 142 2.31 -5.95 -12.81
C LEU A 142 0.79 -5.84 -12.69
N CYS A 143 0.22 -4.64 -12.83
CA CYS A 143 -1.23 -4.42 -12.81
C CYS A 143 -2.01 -5.21 -13.86
N SER A 144 -1.38 -5.71 -14.92
CA SER A 144 -2.07 -6.56 -15.90
C SER A 144 -2.38 -7.97 -15.36
N SER A 145 -1.63 -8.44 -14.37
CA SER A 145 -1.68 -9.82 -13.85
C SER A 145 -1.91 -9.92 -12.34
N SER A 146 -1.64 -8.85 -11.59
CA SER A 146 -1.73 -8.77 -10.14
C SER A 146 -2.59 -7.60 -9.69
N LEU A 147 -3.21 -7.71 -8.51
CA LEU A 147 -3.78 -6.56 -7.83
C LEU A 147 -2.66 -5.81 -7.11
N VAL A 148 -2.40 -4.58 -7.52
CA VAL A 148 -1.36 -3.71 -6.94
C VAL A 148 -2.01 -2.67 -6.04
N LEU A 149 -1.69 -2.73 -4.75
CA LEU A 149 -2.07 -1.73 -3.75
C LEU A 149 -0.93 -0.72 -3.64
N VAL A 150 -1.23 0.56 -3.80
CA VAL A 150 -0.24 1.64 -3.70
C VAL A 150 -0.67 2.60 -2.60
N HIS A 151 0.20 2.86 -1.62
CA HIS A 151 -0.03 3.92 -0.64
C HIS A 151 0.78 5.15 -1.05
N LEU A 152 0.06 6.23 -1.40
CA LEU A 152 0.66 7.53 -1.72
C LEU A 152 0.66 8.42 -0.47
N PRO A 153 1.75 9.15 -0.18
CA PRO A 153 1.85 10.04 0.98
C PRO A 153 1.15 11.39 0.73
N VAL A 154 -0.09 11.32 0.25
CA VAL A 154 -0.93 12.48 -0.07
C VAL A 154 -2.20 12.46 0.77
N ALA A 155 -2.69 13.64 1.14
CA ALA A 155 -3.78 13.77 2.09
C ALA A 155 -5.15 13.43 1.49
N ASP A 156 -5.35 13.71 0.20
CA ASP A 156 -6.65 13.69 -0.45
C ASP A 156 -6.60 13.02 -1.83
N THR A 157 -7.77 12.64 -2.32
CA THR A 157 -7.96 11.98 -3.61
C THR A 157 -7.59 12.82 -4.83
N SER A 158 -7.70 14.16 -4.78
CA SER A 158 -7.32 15.00 -5.92
C SER A 158 -5.82 15.01 -6.13
N SER A 159 -5.06 15.10 -5.04
CA SER A 159 -3.60 14.97 -5.04
C SER A 159 -3.13 13.57 -5.45
N ALA A 160 -3.88 12.53 -5.07
CA ALA A 160 -3.60 11.16 -5.51
C ALA A 160 -3.80 10.99 -7.03
N ILE A 161 -4.87 11.55 -7.57
CA ILE A 161 -5.16 11.56 -9.01
C ILE A 161 -4.05 12.29 -9.79
N SER A 162 -3.65 13.49 -9.36
CA SER A 162 -2.59 14.22 -10.07
C SER A 162 -1.26 13.46 -10.05
N THR A 163 -0.92 12.83 -8.93
CA THR A 163 0.31 12.03 -8.78
C THR A 163 0.28 10.78 -9.66
N ALA A 164 -0.85 10.10 -9.75
CA ALA A 164 -0.99 8.84 -10.49
C ALA A 164 -1.54 9.01 -11.91
N TYR A 165 -1.57 10.23 -12.46
CA TYR A 165 -2.18 10.52 -13.77
C TYR A 165 -1.61 9.68 -14.91
N THR A 166 -0.30 9.43 -14.88
CA THR A 166 0.42 8.57 -15.84
C THR A 166 -0.02 7.10 -15.79
N LEU A 167 -0.61 6.67 -14.67
CA LEU A 167 -1.05 5.31 -14.38
C LEU A 167 -2.58 5.13 -14.52
N LYS A 168 -3.30 6.15 -14.98
CA LYS A 168 -4.78 6.22 -14.99
C LYS A 168 -5.48 4.97 -15.53
N ASP A 169 -4.96 4.36 -16.59
CA ASP A 169 -5.57 3.18 -17.24
C ASP A 169 -5.54 1.92 -16.36
N SER A 170 -4.58 1.87 -15.41
CA SER A 170 -4.39 0.74 -14.51
C SER A 170 -5.18 0.89 -13.20
N VAL A 171 -5.52 2.12 -12.81
CA VAL A 171 -6.23 2.42 -11.56
C VAL A 171 -7.70 1.99 -11.65
N LYS A 172 -8.13 1.17 -10.69
CA LYS A 172 -9.50 0.66 -10.56
C LYS A 172 -10.29 1.40 -9.48
N ALA A 173 -9.61 1.78 -8.40
CA ALA A 173 -10.23 2.51 -7.30
C ALA A 173 -9.21 3.39 -6.57
N LEU A 174 -9.70 4.48 -5.99
CA LEU A 174 -9.03 5.23 -4.93
C LEU A 174 -9.74 4.94 -3.60
N VAL A 175 -8.97 4.78 -2.54
CA VAL A 175 -9.45 4.62 -1.17
C VAL A 175 -8.89 5.76 -0.34
N GLU A 176 -9.75 6.67 0.08
CA GLU A 176 -9.40 7.76 0.99
C GLU A 176 -9.68 7.33 2.43
N VAL A 177 -8.67 7.37 3.28
CA VAL A 177 -8.79 7.04 4.70
C VAL A 177 -8.93 8.32 5.51
N HIS A 178 -10.09 8.48 6.14
CA HIS A 178 -10.41 9.62 6.99
C HIS A 178 -10.26 9.25 8.47
N SER A 179 -9.86 10.22 9.28
CA SER A 179 -9.94 10.10 10.73
C SER A 179 -11.35 10.48 11.21
N SER A 180 -12.06 9.54 11.83
CA SER A 180 -13.31 9.85 12.54
C SER A 180 -13.03 10.53 13.89
N PRO A 181 -13.94 11.38 14.40
CA PRO A 181 -13.91 11.87 15.78
C PRO A 181 -13.87 10.74 16.84
N SER A 182 -14.37 9.55 16.51
CA SER A 182 -14.30 8.36 17.38
C SER A 182 -12.91 7.71 17.43
N GLY A 183 -11.96 8.17 16.60
CA GLY A 183 -10.61 7.61 16.48
C GLY A 183 -10.49 6.44 15.49
N MET A 184 -11.60 5.77 15.14
CA MET A 184 -11.61 4.70 14.15
C MET A 184 -11.48 5.25 12.72
N PRO A 185 -10.58 4.74 11.87
CA PRO A 185 -10.56 5.09 10.46
C PRO A 185 -11.91 4.79 9.77
N GLN A 186 -12.33 5.73 8.93
CA GLN A 186 -13.41 5.54 7.97
C GLN A 186 -12.81 5.56 6.57
N VAL A 187 -13.32 4.73 5.66
CA VAL A 187 -12.87 4.71 4.27
C VAL A 187 -13.94 5.25 3.34
N SER A 188 -13.50 6.03 2.36
CA SER A 188 -14.30 6.41 1.21
C SER A 188 -13.69 5.75 -0.01
N ILE A 189 -14.41 4.81 -0.63
CA ILE A 189 -13.95 4.14 -1.85
C ILE A 189 -14.57 4.82 -3.06
N LYS A 190 -13.72 5.34 -3.94
CA LYS A 190 -14.12 5.87 -5.25
C LYS A 190 -13.62 4.93 -6.35
N HIS A 191 -14.54 4.17 -6.94
CA HIS A 191 -14.23 3.42 -8.17
C HIS A 191 -14.07 4.41 -9.33
N ILE A 192 -12.97 4.32 -10.07
CA ILE A 192 -12.71 5.28 -11.15
C ILE A 192 -13.19 4.71 -12.48
N GLN A 193 -13.97 5.50 -13.21
CA GLN A 193 -14.25 5.27 -14.62
C GLN A 193 -13.26 6.04 -15.50
N PRO A 194 -12.86 5.54 -16.68
CA PRO A 194 -11.89 6.20 -17.56
C PRO A 194 -12.17 7.68 -17.86
N GLN A 195 -13.45 8.06 -17.93
CA GLN A 195 -13.92 9.41 -18.26
C GLN A 195 -13.67 10.44 -17.14
N GLU A 196 -13.51 10.00 -15.89
CA GLU A 196 -13.35 10.92 -14.74
C GLU A 196 -11.96 11.58 -14.70
N TRP A 197 -10.97 10.98 -15.37
CA TRP A 197 -9.60 11.49 -15.46
C TRP A 197 -9.45 12.71 -16.37
N GLU A 198 -10.38 12.94 -17.30
CA GLU A 198 -10.27 13.95 -18.37
C GLU A 198 -11.04 15.23 -18.06
N SER A 199 -11.78 15.26 -16.95
CA SER A 199 -12.73 16.33 -16.64
C SER A 199 -12.16 17.52 -15.86
N ARG A 200 -10.83 17.62 -15.66
CA ARG A 200 -10.20 18.71 -14.89
C ARG A 200 -8.82 19.10 -15.40
#